data_AF-A0A5C3QPD0-F1
#
_entry.id   AF-A0A5C3QPD0-F1
#
_cell.length_a   1.000
_cell.length_b   1.000
_cell.length_c   1.000
_cell.angle_alpha   90.00
_cell.angle_beta   90.00
_cell.angle_gamma   90.00
#
_symmetry.space_group_name_H-M   'P 1'
#
loop_
_entity.id
_entity.type
_entity.pdbx_description
1 polymer ?
#
loop_
_entity_poly.entity_id
_entity_poly.type
_entity_poly.pdbx_seq_one_letter_code
_entity_poly.pdbx_strand_id
1 'polypeptide(L)'
;MVLDIVFQKGDKLEAVSVSTSYATQGDPASVSPLLDSLMLQLVRSFLAVTLHEDADPWKAARLGEVISAQFRDLFLLDSLASQQTNGGGSMWFTHTKTVDEIASELAKTEAQAVSSSLNATHASLDVFLLRSHALPLPFLASVFMSFLVHLSPRAYLQLKRSSSASDGPWDIPTSSLTSFLSAHPRPPGTVCAELKLVKRTQDAAADFHMGSTRPSISQDVPTDHTFPTVENYSWTLDFTGNGDPRKGVVTCQSRLKEIETVVHGSGLDVLPGASFGASSWVDLLLDSRGHFEHYTCEYTSPSSAHPPLHLRLANPAEPGFILERVPVKTMKDVWAVLEVIGHQ
;
A
#
# COMPACT_ATOMS: atom_id res chain seq x y z
N MET A 1 6.55 -11.48 -22.68
CA MET A 1 7.47 -10.78 -21.76
C MET A 1 8.70 -11.65 -21.61
N VAL A 2 9.86 -11.08 -21.79
CA VAL A 2 11.16 -11.75 -21.61
C VAL A 2 11.78 -11.18 -20.34
N LEU A 3 12.14 -12.09 -19.44
CA LEU A 3 12.87 -11.77 -18.22
C LEU A 3 14.24 -12.42 -18.32
N ASP A 4 15.26 -11.59 -18.49
CA ASP A 4 16.64 -12.06 -18.51
C ASP A 4 17.26 -11.83 -17.13
N ILE A 5 17.68 -12.91 -16.48
CA ILE A 5 18.39 -12.84 -15.20
C ILE A 5 19.81 -13.34 -15.43
N VAL A 6 20.78 -12.48 -15.14
CA VAL A 6 22.21 -12.84 -15.21
C VAL A 6 22.69 -13.20 -13.83
N PHE A 7 23.11 -14.45 -13.68
CA PHE A 7 23.77 -14.93 -12.48
C PHE A 7 25.27 -14.96 -12.69
N GLN A 8 26.02 -14.54 -11.67
CA GLN A 8 27.45 -14.72 -11.60
C GLN A 8 27.77 -15.72 -10.50
N LYS A 9 28.57 -16.73 -10.85
CA LYS A 9 29.07 -17.72 -9.90
C LYS A 9 30.48 -17.32 -9.49
N GLY A 10 30.60 -16.71 -8.31
CA GLY A 10 31.87 -16.58 -7.58
C GLY A 10 31.98 -17.67 -6.52
N ASP A 11 32.43 -17.31 -5.32
CA ASP A 11 32.38 -18.17 -4.13
C ASP A 11 30.93 -18.46 -3.69
N LYS A 12 30.01 -17.56 -4.03
CA LYS A 12 28.56 -17.72 -3.88
C LYS A 12 27.86 -17.38 -5.20
N LEU A 13 26.68 -17.94 -5.42
CA LEU A 13 25.82 -17.60 -6.56
C LEU A 13 25.12 -16.27 -6.27
N GLU A 14 25.32 -15.28 -7.13
CA GLU A 14 24.69 -13.96 -6.99
C GLU A 14 23.95 -13.57 -8.28
N ALA A 15 22.77 -12.98 -8.14
CA ALA A 15 22.09 -12.32 -9.26
C ALA A 15 22.71 -10.94 -9.47
N VAL A 16 23.25 -10.69 -10.67
CA VAL A 16 23.98 -9.45 -10.99
C VAL A 16 23.05 -8.43 -11.64
N SER A 17 22.26 -8.87 -12.62
CA SER A 17 21.31 -8.02 -13.32
C SER A 17 20.04 -8.79 -13.64
N VAL A 18 18.94 -8.05 -13.68
CA VAL A 18 17.65 -8.47 -14.20
C VAL A 18 17.24 -7.44 -15.24
N SER A 19 16.78 -7.88 -16.40
CA SER A 19 16.15 -6.99 -17.38
C SER A 19 14.80 -7.54 -17.82
N THR A 20 13.78 -6.69 -17.73
CA THR A 20 12.42 -6.95 -18.19
C THR A 20 12.18 -6.26 -19.53
N SER A 21 11.79 -7.05 -20.52
CA SER A 21 11.37 -6.57 -21.83
C SER A 21 10.08 -7.23 -22.26
N TYR A 22 9.35 -6.59 -23.17
CA TYR A 22 8.16 -7.17 -23.78
C TYR A 22 8.33 -7.23 -25.30
N ALA A 23 7.79 -8.29 -25.89
CA ALA A 23 7.90 -8.52 -27.32
C ALA A 23 6.81 -7.74 -28.05
N THR A 24 7.11 -6.51 -28.46
CA THR A 24 6.33 -5.82 -29.49
C THR A 24 6.79 -6.23 -30.89
N GLN A 25 5.98 -6.01 -31.92
CA GLN A 25 6.35 -6.21 -33.34
C GLN A 25 7.40 -5.17 -33.84
N GLY A 26 8.28 -4.72 -32.96
CA GLY A 26 9.35 -3.75 -33.14
C GLY A 26 10.28 -3.80 -31.91
N ASP A 27 11.44 -3.14 -31.99
CA ASP A 27 12.56 -3.21 -31.02
C ASP A 27 12.10 -3.41 -29.56
N PRO A 28 12.73 -4.32 -28.80
CA PRO A 28 12.34 -4.62 -27.43
C PRO A 28 12.48 -3.36 -26.57
N ALA A 29 11.35 -2.77 -26.19
CA ALA A 29 11.33 -1.66 -25.26
C ALA A 29 11.50 -2.21 -23.83
N SER A 30 12.45 -1.64 -23.08
CA SER A 30 12.60 -1.88 -21.64
C SER A 30 11.34 -1.38 -20.91
N VAL A 31 10.80 -2.19 -20.00
CA VAL A 31 9.56 -1.87 -19.27
C VAL A 31 9.78 -0.74 -18.27
N SER A 32 10.72 -0.91 -17.33
CA SER A 32 11.14 0.11 -16.37
C SER A 32 12.37 -0.36 -15.59
N PRO A 33 13.41 0.48 -15.43
CA PRO A 33 14.56 0.14 -14.59
C PRO A 33 14.20 -0.04 -13.10
N LEU A 34 13.07 0.53 -12.65
CA LEU A 34 12.57 0.33 -11.28
C LEU A 34 11.96 -1.05 -11.07
N LEU A 35 11.32 -1.61 -12.09
CA LEU A 35 10.83 -2.99 -12.06
C LEU A 35 12.01 -3.97 -12.04
N ASP A 36 13.03 -3.71 -12.85
CA ASP A 36 14.25 -4.49 -12.89
C ASP A 36 14.96 -4.51 -11.52
N SER A 37 15.03 -3.35 -10.86
CA SER A 37 15.63 -3.25 -9.52
C SER A 37 14.82 -3.99 -8.45
N LEU A 38 13.48 -3.90 -8.49
CA LEU A 38 12.59 -4.69 -7.62
C LEU A 38 12.85 -6.19 -7.80
N MET A 39 12.81 -6.68 -9.03
CA MET A 39 12.98 -8.10 -9.32
C MET A 39 14.37 -8.59 -8.93
N LEU A 40 15.41 -7.81 -9.21
CA LEU A 40 16.77 -8.09 -8.78
C LEU A 40 16.88 -8.16 -7.26
N GLN A 41 16.28 -7.21 -6.53
CA GLN A 41 16.30 -7.19 -5.07
C GLN A 41 15.58 -8.40 -4.47
N LEU A 42 14.43 -8.79 -5.02
CA LEU A 42 13.69 -9.96 -4.56
C LEU A 42 14.49 -11.24 -4.78
N VAL A 43 15.05 -11.44 -5.98
CA VAL A 43 15.89 -12.61 -6.30
C VAL A 43 17.12 -12.66 -5.40
N ARG A 44 17.80 -11.52 -5.19
CA ARG A 44 18.95 -11.44 -4.26
C ARG A 44 18.55 -11.80 -2.84
N SER A 45 17.42 -11.28 -2.35
CA SER A 45 16.93 -11.55 -1.01
C SER A 45 16.62 -13.02 -0.82
N PHE A 46 15.99 -13.67 -1.81
CA PHE A 46 15.72 -15.10 -1.78
C PHE A 46 17.01 -15.92 -1.81
N LEU A 47 17.93 -15.63 -2.73
CA LEU A 47 19.21 -16.32 -2.83
C LEU A 47 20.04 -16.19 -1.54
N ALA A 48 20.06 -15.01 -0.94
CA ALA A 48 20.77 -14.76 0.32
C ALA A 48 20.26 -15.65 1.46
N VAL A 49 18.94 -15.93 1.50
CA VAL A 49 18.35 -16.83 2.50
C VAL A 49 18.56 -18.30 2.13
N THR A 50 18.37 -18.69 0.87
CA THR A 50 18.42 -20.11 0.46
C THR A 50 19.82 -20.69 0.36
N LEU A 51 20.83 -19.85 0.08
CA LEU A 51 22.22 -20.29 -0.11
C LEU A 51 23.05 -20.25 1.18
N HIS A 52 22.45 -19.85 2.30
CA HIS A 52 23.10 -19.90 3.61
C HIS A 52 23.05 -21.33 4.17
N GLU A 53 24.10 -21.79 4.86
CA GLU A 53 24.15 -23.13 5.45
C GLU A 53 23.06 -23.34 6.53
N ASP A 54 22.72 -22.29 7.27
CA ASP A 54 21.63 -22.24 8.26
C ASP A 54 20.34 -21.63 7.70
N ALA A 55 20.02 -21.92 6.43
CA ALA A 55 18.84 -21.37 5.77
C ALA A 55 17.54 -21.69 6.53
N ASP A 56 16.79 -20.65 6.89
CA ASP A 56 15.46 -20.79 7.49
C ASP A 56 14.44 -21.14 6.39
N PRO A 57 13.88 -22.36 6.39
CA PRO A 57 13.00 -22.83 5.33
C PRO A 57 11.71 -22.02 5.25
N TRP A 58 11.24 -21.48 6.37
CA TRP A 58 10.01 -20.68 6.41
C TRP A 58 10.21 -19.30 5.78
N LYS A 59 11.36 -18.67 6.03
CA LYS A 59 11.72 -17.41 5.38
C LYS A 59 11.92 -17.60 3.89
N ALA A 60 12.60 -18.67 3.49
CA ALA A 60 12.78 -19.02 2.09
C ALA A 60 11.43 -19.25 1.39
N ALA A 61 10.54 -20.05 1.98
CA ALA A 61 9.20 -20.30 1.44
C ALA A 61 8.40 -19.00 1.26
N ARG A 62 8.42 -18.13 2.28
CA ARG A 62 7.71 -16.83 2.23
C ARG A 62 8.24 -15.91 1.14
N LEU A 63 9.56 -15.80 1.00
CA LEU A 63 10.17 -15.02 -0.09
C LEU A 63 9.88 -15.63 -1.46
N GLY A 64 9.87 -16.97 -1.54
CA GLY A 64 9.47 -17.69 -2.75
C GLY A 64 8.03 -17.40 -3.16
N GLU A 65 7.10 -17.33 -2.22
CA GLU A 65 5.70 -16.94 -2.48
C GLU A 65 5.61 -15.50 -2.98
N VAL A 66 6.35 -14.57 -2.38
CA VAL A 66 6.40 -13.17 -2.85
C VAL A 66 6.92 -13.10 -4.28
N ILE A 67 8.04 -13.75 -4.58
CA ILE A 67 8.62 -13.79 -5.94
C ILE A 67 7.65 -14.41 -6.94
N SER A 68 7.04 -15.55 -6.57
CA SER A 68 6.08 -16.24 -7.42
C SER A 68 4.84 -15.38 -7.70
N ALA A 69 4.38 -14.60 -6.71
CA ALA A 69 3.29 -13.66 -6.88
C ALA A 69 3.65 -12.54 -7.87
N GLN A 70 4.84 -11.93 -7.74
CA GLN A 70 5.27 -10.90 -8.71
C GLN A 70 5.41 -11.47 -10.13
N PHE A 71 5.95 -12.68 -10.28
CA PHE A 71 6.03 -13.33 -11.59
C PHE A 71 4.65 -13.61 -12.17
N ARG A 72 3.71 -14.09 -11.37
CA ARG A 72 2.34 -14.30 -11.81
C ARG A 72 1.68 -13.01 -12.28
N ASP A 73 1.89 -11.90 -11.57
CA ASP A 73 1.35 -10.60 -11.95
C ASP A 73 1.97 -10.11 -13.27
N LEU A 74 3.28 -10.31 -13.45
CA LEU A 74 3.97 -10.02 -14.71
C LEU A 74 3.48 -10.88 -15.89
N PHE A 75 3.32 -12.19 -15.68
CA PHE A 75 2.78 -13.10 -16.71
C PHE A 75 1.32 -12.79 -17.03
N LEU A 76 0.54 -12.38 -16.03
CA LEU A 76 -0.81 -11.91 -16.24
C LEU A 76 -0.79 -10.69 -17.16
N LEU A 77 0.02 -9.67 -16.86
CA LEU A 77 0.16 -8.49 -17.71
C LEU A 77 0.55 -8.84 -19.15
N ASP A 78 1.51 -9.75 -19.31
CA ASP A 78 1.92 -10.22 -20.63
C ASP A 78 0.78 -10.91 -21.39
N SER A 79 0.02 -11.76 -20.70
CA SER A 79 -1.13 -12.43 -21.29
C SER A 79 -2.20 -11.43 -21.73
N LEU A 80 -2.47 -10.40 -20.92
CA LEU A 80 -3.43 -9.35 -21.23
C LEU A 80 -2.95 -8.47 -22.39
N ALA A 81 -1.66 -8.17 -22.43
CA ALA A 81 -1.05 -7.44 -23.53
C ALA A 81 -1.15 -8.22 -24.85
N SER A 82 -0.95 -9.54 -24.81
CA SER A 82 -1.02 -10.41 -26.00
C SER A 82 -2.44 -10.58 -26.56
N GLN A 83 -3.47 -10.49 -25.70
CA GLN A 83 -4.87 -10.62 -26.11
C GLN A 83 -5.40 -9.38 -26.84
N GLN A 84 -4.74 -8.23 -26.70
CA GLN A 84 -5.15 -7.00 -27.38
C GLN A 84 -4.55 -6.93 -28.79
N THR A 85 -5.32 -7.37 -29.78
CA THR A 85 -4.91 -7.51 -31.19
C THR A 85 -4.59 -6.20 -31.92
N ASN A 86 -4.95 -5.03 -31.37
CA ASN A 86 -4.85 -3.73 -32.05
C ASN A 86 -3.77 -2.81 -31.45
N GLY A 87 -2.60 -3.37 -31.07
CA GLY A 87 -1.49 -2.58 -30.52
C GLY A 87 -1.72 -2.02 -29.11
N GLY A 88 -2.85 -2.36 -28.49
CA GLY A 88 -3.21 -1.94 -27.13
C GLY A 88 -2.37 -2.61 -26.03
N GLY A 89 -1.59 -3.64 -26.35
CA GLY A 89 -0.77 -4.33 -25.34
C GLY A 89 0.24 -3.41 -24.63
N SER A 90 0.73 -2.37 -25.31
CA SER A 90 1.59 -1.36 -24.68
C SER A 90 0.87 -0.51 -23.63
N MET A 91 -0.46 -0.39 -23.70
CA MET A 91 -1.29 0.35 -22.75
C MET A 91 -1.08 -0.13 -21.32
N TRP A 92 -0.92 -1.44 -21.10
CA TRP A 92 -0.73 -2.01 -19.76
C TRP A 92 0.55 -1.52 -19.08
N PHE A 93 1.60 -1.28 -19.86
CA PHE A 93 2.90 -0.83 -19.36
C PHE A 93 2.99 0.71 -19.33
N THR A 94 2.47 1.40 -20.35
CA THR A 94 2.42 2.86 -20.37
C THR A 94 1.53 3.41 -19.27
N HIS A 95 0.45 2.70 -18.94
CA HIS A 95 -0.47 3.08 -17.89
C HIS A 95 0.22 3.17 -16.52
N THR A 96 1.02 2.17 -16.13
CA THR A 96 1.71 2.19 -14.84
C THR A 96 2.61 3.43 -14.74
N LYS A 97 3.28 3.79 -15.84
CA LYS A 97 4.08 5.01 -15.93
C LYS A 97 3.24 6.27 -15.80
N THR A 98 2.11 6.37 -16.50
CA THR A 98 1.21 7.53 -16.40
C THR A 98 0.66 7.71 -14.99
N VAL A 99 0.25 6.62 -14.33
CA VAL A 99 -0.21 6.69 -12.93
C VAL A 99 0.90 7.11 -11.99
N ASP A 100 2.12 6.62 -12.20
CA ASP A 100 3.29 7.04 -11.42
C ASP A 100 3.60 8.52 -11.59
N GLU A 101 3.61 9.02 -12.82
CA GLU A 101 3.83 10.44 -13.11
C GLU A 101 2.78 11.33 -12.42
N ILE A 102 1.49 11.02 -12.59
CA ILE A 102 0.39 11.78 -11.97
C ILE A 102 0.48 11.73 -10.44
N ALA A 103 0.67 10.55 -9.86
CA ALA A 103 0.71 10.39 -8.40
C ALA A 103 1.95 11.05 -7.80
N SER A 104 3.10 10.92 -8.44
CA SER A 104 4.36 11.51 -8.00
C SER A 104 4.33 13.04 -8.10
N GLU A 105 3.71 13.61 -9.13
CA GLU A 105 3.50 15.06 -9.23
C GLU A 105 2.60 15.57 -8.11
N LEU A 106 1.46 14.91 -7.87
CA LEU A 106 0.57 15.24 -6.76
C LEU A 106 1.32 15.24 -5.42
N ALA A 107 2.04 14.15 -5.11
CA ALA A 107 2.80 14.04 -3.86
C ALA A 107 3.87 15.11 -3.71
N LYS A 108 4.51 15.55 -4.81
CA LYS A 108 5.47 16.68 -4.79
C LYS A 108 4.80 18.01 -4.50
N THR A 109 3.66 18.29 -5.14
CA THR A 109 2.89 19.53 -4.90
C THR A 109 2.39 19.61 -3.46
N GLU A 110 1.91 18.50 -2.91
CA GLU A 110 1.47 18.42 -1.52
C GLU A 110 2.62 18.56 -0.54
N ALA A 111 3.76 17.91 -0.81
CA ALA A 111 4.97 18.08 0.00
C ALA A 111 5.44 19.54 0.00
N GLN A 112 5.39 20.23 -1.13
CA GLN A 112 5.72 21.65 -1.20
C GLN A 112 4.74 22.52 -0.40
N ALA A 113 3.45 22.21 -0.43
CA ALA A 113 2.45 22.92 0.37
C ALA A 113 2.70 22.71 1.88
N VAL A 114 3.00 21.48 2.29
CA VAL A 114 3.33 21.13 3.68
C VAL A 114 4.61 21.83 4.13
N SER A 115 5.70 21.76 3.35
CA SER A 115 6.97 22.39 3.71
C SER A 115 6.84 23.91 3.82
N SER A 116 6.09 24.54 2.89
CA SER A 116 5.79 25.97 2.91
C SER A 116 4.96 26.36 4.13
N SER A 117 3.97 25.56 4.53
CA SER A 117 3.18 25.80 5.74
C SER A 117 3.99 25.73 7.04
N LEU A 118 5.09 24.99 7.03
CA LEU A 118 5.98 24.78 8.18
C LEU A 118 7.22 25.67 8.16
N ASN A 119 7.41 26.49 7.10
CA ASN A 119 8.66 27.22 6.85
C ASN A 119 9.91 26.31 6.86
N ALA A 120 9.77 25.07 6.39
CA ALA A 120 10.85 24.09 6.32
C ALA A 120 11.35 23.92 4.88
N THR A 121 12.61 23.52 4.71
CA THR A 121 13.19 23.24 3.38
C THR A 121 12.61 21.98 2.75
N HIS A 122 12.24 20.99 3.57
CA HIS A 122 11.62 19.73 3.14
C HIS A 122 10.39 19.44 3.99
N ALA A 123 9.43 18.71 3.42
CA ALA A 123 8.30 18.19 4.19
C ALA A 123 8.78 17.03 5.08
N SER A 124 8.43 17.06 6.36
CA SER A 124 8.66 15.89 7.22
C SER A 124 7.68 14.78 6.81
N LEU A 125 8.18 13.58 6.53
CA LEU A 125 7.36 12.49 5.97
C LEU A 125 6.17 12.12 6.89
N ASP A 126 6.36 12.17 8.20
CA ASP A 126 5.29 11.94 9.18
C ASP A 126 4.18 12.99 9.08
N VAL A 127 4.53 14.28 8.98
CA VAL A 127 3.56 15.37 8.81
C VAL A 127 2.88 15.29 7.46
N PHE A 128 3.61 14.93 6.40
CA PHE A 128 3.06 14.70 5.08
C PHE A 128 1.98 13.62 5.13
N LEU A 129 2.28 12.42 5.64
CA LEU A 129 1.31 11.32 5.73
C LEU A 129 0.09 11.62 6.61
N LEU A 130 0.18 12.61 7.52
CA LEU A 130 -0.94 13.04 8.36
C LEU A 130 -1.81 14.13 7.73
N ARG A 131 -1.28 14.90 6.76
CA ARG A 131 -1.94 16.10 6.20
C ARG A 131 -2.23 16.00 4.70
N SER A 132 -1.65 15.02 4.04
CA SER A 132 -1.63 14.86 2.58
C SER A 132 -2.07 13.45 2.20
N HIS A 133 -2.20 13.18 0.90
CA HIS A 133 -2.56 11.85 0.43
C HIS A 133 -1.41 10.85 0.68
N ALA A 134 -1.76 9.56 0.60
CA ALA A 134 -0.79 8.48 0.74
C ALA A 134 0.35 8.64 -0.28
N LEU A 135 1.59 8.36 0.15
CA LEU A 135 2.75 8.54 -0.70
C LEU A 135 2.83 7.41 -1.74
N PRO A 136 2.78 7.69 -3.06
CA PRO A 136 2.95 6.67 -4.09
C PRO A 136 4.41 6.17 -4.11
N LEU A 137 4.55 4.86 -4.22
CA LEU A 137 5.80 4.12 -4.23
C LEU A 137 5.72 3.09 -5.37
N PRO A 138 6.13 3.49 -6.60
CA PRO A 138 6.10 2.60 -7.75
C PRO A 138 7.05 1.42 -7.52
N PHE A 139 6.64 0.22 -7.94
CA PHE A 139 7.46 -1.00 -7.87
C PHE A 139 8.04 -1.34 -6.48
N LEU A 140 7.34 -1.00 -5.39
CA LEU A 140 7.79 -1.35 -4.04
C LEU A 140 7.50 -2.82 -3.68
N ALA A 141 6.23 -3.21 -3.77
CA ALA A 141 5.75 -4.55 -3.41
C ALA A 141 4.76 -5.14 -4.43
N SER A 142 4.44 -4.37 -5.47
CA SER A 142 3.58 -4.76 -6.58
C SER A 142 4.21 -4.29 -7.87
N VAL A 143 3.99 -5.03 -8.95
CA VAL A 143 4.37 -4.68 -10.32
C VAL A 143 3.69 -3.39 -10.80
N PHE A 144 2.60 -2.99 -10.14
CA PHE A 144 1.87 -1.76 -10.46
C PHE A 144 2.34 -0.59 -9.58
N MET A 145 1.56 -0.26 -8.56
CA MET A 145 1.80 0.85 -7.66
C MET A 145 1.57 0.40 -6.22
N SER A 146 2.39 0.88 -5.30
CA SER A 146 2.12 0.78 -3.87
C SER A 146 1.92 2.17 -3.29
N PHE A 147 1.17 2.29 -2.21
CA PHE A 147 0.92 3.56 -1.52
C PHE A 147 1.27 3.40 -0.06
N LEU A 148 2.15 4.25 0.47
CA LEU A 148 2.40 4.34 1.90
C LEU A 148 1.33 5.22 2.53
N VAL A 149 0.47 4.61 3.33
CA VAL A 149 -0.70 5.26 3.94
C VAL A 149 -0.36 5.80 5.32
N HIS A 150 0.33 4.99 6.11
CA HIS A 150 0.65 5.36 7.48
C HIS A 150 2.02 4.83 7.88
N LEU A 151 2.72 5.62 8.68
CA LEU A 151 3.99 5.27 9.27
C LEU A 151 4.01 5.72 10.73
N SER A 152 4.13 4.76 11.63
CA SER A 152 4.12 5.01 13.07
C SER A 152 5.31 5.89 13.46
N PRO A 153 5.20 6.73 14.52
CA PRO A 153 6.30 7.58 14.95
C PRO A 153 7.59 6.81 15.22
N ARG A 154 7.49 5.59 15.74
CA ARG A 154 8.65 4.71 15.97
C ARG A 154 9.32 4.28 14.66
N ALA A 155 8.53 3.84 13.68
CA ALA A 155 9.06 3.46 12.37
C ALA A 155 9.70 4.67 11.68
N TYR A 156 9.11 5.85 11.81
CA TYR A 156 9.61 7.09 11.20
C TYR A 156 10.96 7.47 11.78
N LEU A 157 11.07 7.51 13.11
CA LEU A 157 12.32 7.83 13.79
C LEU A 157 13.41 6.79 13.54
N GLN A 158 13.04 5.50 13.47
CA GLN A 158 13.99 4.45 13.11
C GLN A 158 14.55 4.67 11.70
N LEU A 159 13.67 4.91 10.74
CA LEU A 159 14.03 5.16 9.35
C LEU A 159 14.90 6.42 9.22
N LYS A 160 14.49 7.51 9.86
CA LYS A 160 15.22 8.79 9.87
C LYS A 160 16.62 8.65 10.45
N ARG A 161 16.80 7.84 11.51
CA ARG A 161 18.13 7.57 12.11
C ARG A 161 19.04 6.76 11.20
N SER A 162 18.49 5.85 10.40
CA SER A 162 19.26 5.05 9.43
C SER A 162 19.49 5.77 8.10
N SER A 163 18.88 6.93 7.90
CA SER A 163 18.89 7.62 6.62
C SER A 163 20.01 8.66 6.53
N SER A 164 20.56 8.83 5.32
CA SER A 164 21.35 10.00 4.96
C SER A 164 20.47 11.25 4.77
N ALA A 165 21.13 12.40 4.59
CA ALA A 165 20.46 13.62 4.15
C ALA A 165 19.70 13.39 2.83
N SER A 166 18.54 14.03 2.71
CA SER A 166 17.65 13.93 1.55
C SER A 166 17.80 15.13 0.64
N ASP A 167 18.01 14.88 -0.65
CA ASP A 167 17.95 15.89 -1.71
C ASP A 167 16.54 16.02 -2.30
N GLY A 168 15.56 15.26 -1.78
CA GLY A 168 14.20 15.18 -2.29
C GLY A 168 13.21 16.15 -1.63
N PRO A 169 11.92 16.08 -2.00
CA PRO A 169 10.86 16.92 -1.39
C PRO A 169 10.57 16.56 0.07
N TRP A 170 10.99 15.38 0.52
CA TRP A 170 10.79 14.88 1.87
C TRP A 170 12.11 14.79 2.63
N ASP A 171 12.05 14.79 3.95
CA ASP A 171 13.22 14.71 4.83
C ASP A 171 13.92 13.33 4.85
N ILE A 172 13.32 12.32 4.22
CA ILE A 172 13.88 10.97 4.04
C ILE A 172 14.04 10.70 2.53
N PRO A 173 15.23 10.29 2.05
CA PRO A 173 15.45 9.88 0.67
C PRO A 173 14.57 8.69 0.30
N THR A 174 14.04 8.72 -0.92
CA THR A 174 13.19 7.65 -1.45
C THR A 174 13.88 6.28 -1.42
N SER A 175 15.19 6.22 -1.67
CA SER A 175 15.97 4.97 -1.63
C SER A 175 16.02 4.34 -0.23
N SER A 176 16.20 5.14 0.80
CA SER A 176 16.15 4.69 2.20
C SER A 176 14.76 4.17 2.55
N LEU A 177 13.72 4.92 2.13
CA LEU A 177 12.33 4.56 2.36
C LEU A 177 11.94 3.24 1.68
N THR A 178 12.26 3.09 0.39
CA THR A 178 11.94 1.88 -0.37
C THR A 178 12.72 0.68 0.17
N SER A 179 14.00 0.84 0.50
CA SER A 179 14.81 -0.21 1.15
C SER A 179 14.21 -0.65 2.49
N PHE A 180 13.76 0.30 3.31
CA PHE A 180 13.12 0.00 4.60
C PHE A 180 11.77 -0.71 4.45
N LEU A 181 10.92 -0.26 3.53
CA LEU A 181 9.59 -0.81 3.32
C LEU A 181 9.56 -2.11 2.53
N SER A 182 10.60 -2.37 1.74
CA SER A 182 10.80 -3.63 1.00
C SER A 182 11.42 -4.73 1.86
N ALA A 183 11.75 -4.48 3.12
CA ALA A 183 12.18 -5.53 4.05
C ALA A 183 11.05 -6.55 4.28
N HIS A 184 11.40 -7.84 4.32
CA HIS A 184 10.45 -8.92 4.63
C HIS A 184 10.86 -9.66 5.91
N PRO A 185 10.00 -9.71 6.95
CA PRO A 185 8.67 -9.09 7.02
C PRO A 185 8.74 -7.55 7.09
N ARG A 186 7.69 -6.89 6.59
CA ARG A 186 7.57 -5.43 6.61
C ARG A 186 7.71 -4.89 8.04
N PRO A 187 8.41 -3.76 8.27
CA PRO A 187 8.61 -3.21 9.60
C PRO A 187 7.28 -2.92 10.31
N PRO A 188 7.19 -3.19 11.63
CA PRO A 188 5.96 -2.96 12.39
C PRO A 188 5.61 -1.47 12.42
N GLY A 189 4.31 -1.18 12.41
CA GLY A 189 3.80 0.19 12.38
C GLY A 189 3.97 0.88 11.03
N THR A 190 3.93 0.12 9.93
CA THR A 190 3.82 0.65 8.57
C THR A 190 2.56 0.09 7.93
N VAL A 191 1.83 0.94 7.21
CA VAL A 191 0.64 0.55 6.44
C VAL A 191 0.88 0.94 5.00
N CYS A 192 0.91 -0.06 4.11
CA CYS A 192 0.96 0.16 2.68
C CYS A 192 -0.22 -0.54 2.01
N ALA A 193 -0.74 0.11 0.97
CA ALA A 193 -1.73 -0.45 0.09
C ALA A 193 -1.07 -0.81 -1.26
N GLU A 194 -1.36 -1.97 -1.80
CA GLU A 194 -0.80 -2.47 -3.05
C GLU A 194 -1.90 -2.51 -4.10
N LEU A 195 -1.74 -1.80 -5.22
CA LEU A 195 -2.66 -1.91 -6.34
C LEU A 195 -2.35 -3.20 -7.10
N LYS A 196 -3.38 -4.06 -7.27
CA LYS A 196 -3.26 -5.36 -7.93
C LYS A 196 -4.42 -5.60 -8.88
N LEU A 197 -4.16 -6.41 -9.89
CA LEU A 197 -5.18 -6.92 -10.78
C LEU A 197 -5.56 -8.33 -10.34
N VAL A 198 -6.81 -8.52 -9.90
CA VAL A 198 -7.30 -9.78 -9.35
C VAL A 198 -8.38 -10.34 -10.27
N LYS A 199 -8.41 -11.67 -10.44
CA LYS A 199 -9.48 -12.34 -11.18
C LYS A 199 -10.80 -12.18 -10.43
N ARG A 200 -11.83 -11.65 -11.10
CA ARG A 200 -13.17 -11.48 -10.55
C ARG A 200 -13.79 -12.85 -10.28
N THR A 201 -14.07 -13.15 -9.02
CA THR A 201 -14.99 -14.23 -8.64
C THR A 201 -16.42 -13.77 -8.91
N GLN A 202 -17.26 -14.63 -9.48
CA GLN A 202 -18.58 -14.30 -10.05
C GLN A 202 -19.59 -13.64 -9.08
N ASP A 203 -19.29 -13.57 -7.79
CA ASP A 203 -20.19 -13.02 -6.76
C ASP A 203 -20.15 -11.49 -6.61
N ALA A 204 -19.31 -10.77 -7.37
CA ALA A 204 -19.31 -9.31 -7.35
C ALA A 204 -20.46 -8.77 -8.21
N ALA A 205 -21.54 -8.35 -7.56
CA ALA A 205 -22.74 -7.76 -8.17
C ALA A 205 -22.42 -6.53 -9.04
N ALA A 206 -23.28 -6.23 -10.00
CA ALA A 206 -23.11 -5.13 -10.95
C ALA A 206 -23.15 -3.76 -10.25
N ASP A 207 -22.06 -2.99 -10.39
CA ASP A 207 -21.90 -1.66 -9.78
C ASP A 207 -22.61 -0.56 -10.58
N PHE A 208 -23.50 0.18 -9.92
CA PHE A 208 -23.97 1.49 -10.38
C PHE A 208 -23.07 2.58 -9.78
N HIS A 209 -22.15 3.14 -10.56
CA HIS A 209 -21.35 4.28 -10.08
C HIS A 209 -22.11 5.60 -10.26
N MET A 210 -22.49 6.24 -9.15
CA MET A 210 -22.53 7.70 -9.09
C MET A 210 -21.22 8.18 -8.46
N GLY A 211 -20.55 9.13 -9.13
CA GLY A 211 -19.24 9.61 -8.71
C GLY A 211 -19.28 10.19 -7.29
N SER A 212 -18.42 9.68 -6.42
CA SER A 212 -18.22 10.26 -5.08
C SER A 212 -17.69 11.70 -5.19
N THR A 213 -18.16 12.59 -4.31
CA THR A 213 -17.65 13.97 -4.17
C THR A 213 -16.33 14.05 -3.40
N ARG A 214 -15.84 12.92 -2.86
CA ARG A 214 -14.45 12.76 -2.39
C ARG A 214 -13.61 12.10 -3.48
N PRO A 215 -12.28 12.31 -3.50
CA PRO A 215 -11.44 12.94 -2.47
C PRO A 215 -11.43 14.47 -2.51
N SER A 216 -10.94 15.12 -1.45
CA SER A 216 -10.73 16.59 -1.42
C SER A 216 -9.51 17.04 -2.24
N ILE A 217 -9.31 16.45 -3.42
CA ILE A 217 -8.20 16.81 -4.30
C ILE A 217 -8.52 18.16 -4.95
N SER A 218 -7.53 19.07 -4.91
CA SER A 218 -7.56 20.33 -5.67
C SER A 218 -7.89 20.03 -7.14
N GLN A 219 -8.85 20.76 -7.72
CA GLN A 219 -9.41 20.51 -9.07
C GLN A 219 -8.37 20.49 -10.21
N ASP A 220 -7.13 20.92 -9.96
CA ASP A 220 -6.08 21.07 -10.97
C ASP A 220 -5.31 19.78 -11.29
N VAL A 221 -5.51 18.68 -10.55
CA VAL A 221 -4.79 17.42 -10.78
C VAL A 221 -5.69 16.43 -11.53
N PRO A 222 -5.27 15.91 -12.71
CA PRO A 222 -6.06 14.98 -13.51
C PRO A 222 -6.19 13.62 -12.79
N THR A 223 -7.21 13.49 -11.94
CA THR A 223 -7.48 12.30 -11.12
C THR A 223 -8.49 11.35 -11.75
N ASP A 224 -9.12 11.76 -12.86
CA ASP A 224 -10.11 10.98 -13.61
C ASP A 224 -9.49 9.84 -14.46
N HIS A 225 -8.23 9.49 -14.20
CA HIS A 225 -7.57 8.39 -14.87
C HIS A 225 -8.28 7.07 -14.55
N THR A 226 -8.88 6.48 -15.59
CA THR A 226 -9.64 5.22 -15.50
C THR A 226 -8.73 4.04 -15.80
N PHE A 227 -8.77 3.02 -14.95
CA PHE A 227 -7.96 1.83 -15.14
C PHE A 227 -8.49 0.96 -16.30
N PRO A 228 -7.62 0.27 -17.04
CA PRO A 228 -8.02 -0.58 -18.15
C PRO A 228 -8.86 -1.73 -17.62
N THR A 229 -9.99 -1.96 -18.26
CA THR A 229 -10.92 -3.01 -17.89
C THR A 229 -10.68 -4.26 -18.73
N VAL A 230 -10.73 -5.42 -18.09
CA VAL A 230 -10.64 -6.73 -18.77
C VAL A 230 -11.77 -7.59 -18.27
N GLU A 231 -12.37 -8.34 -19.20
CA GLU A 231 -13.32 -9.39 -18.85
C GLU A 231 -12.69 -10.36 -17.83
N ASN A 232 -13.37 -10.57 -16.71
CA ASN A 232 -12.94 -11.43 -15.59
C ASN A 232 -11.83 -10.89 -14.70
N TYR A 233 -11.39 -9.65 -14.83
CA TYR A 233 -10.45 -9.04 -13.87
C TYR A 233 -11.02 -7.74 -13.28
N SER A 234 -10.53 -7.40 -12.09
CA SER A 234 -10.86 -6.16 -11.39
C SER A 234 -9.62 -5.64 -10.66
N TRP A 235 -9.43 -4.33 -10.73
CA TRP A 235 -8.42 -3.64 -9.94
C TRP A 235 -8.83 -3.63 -8.48
N THR A 236 -7.89 -3.96 -7.61
CA THR A 236 -8.11 -4.09 -6.17
C THR A 236 -6.95 -3.45 -5.44
N LEU A 237 -7.28 -2.65 -4.43
CA LEU A 237 -6.34 -2.11 -3.47
C LEU A 237 -6.22 -3.10 -2.32
N ASP A 238 -5.04 -3.71 -2.17
CA ASP A 238 -4.74 -4.78 -1.21
C ASP A 238 -3.91 -4.27 -0.04
N PHE A 239 -4.45 -4.38 1.18
CA PHE A 239 -3.83 -3.95 2.43
C PHE A 239 -3.16 -5.10 3.20
N THR A 240 -3.22 -6.33 2.70
CA THR A 240 -2.70 -7.52 3.39
C THR A 240 -1.17 -7.61 3.35
N GLY A 241 -0.51 -6.82 2.49
CA GLY A 241 0.95 -6.76 2.38
C GLY A 241 1.56 -8.07 1.89
N ASN A 242 1.26 -8.45 0.65
CA ASN A 242 1.59 -9.73 0.00
C ASN A 242 0.74 -10.95 0.41
N GLY A 243 -0.56 -10.76 0.68
CA GLY A 243 -1.51 -11.88 0.74
C GLY A 243 -1.48 -12.70 2.03
N ASP A 244 -0.89 -12.19 3.11
CA ASP A 244 -1.03 -12.79 4.44
C ASP A 244 -2.46 -12.52 4.95
N PRO A 245 -3.35 -13.52 5.00
CA PRO A 245 -4.76 -13.32 5.37
C PRO A 245 -4.94 -12.95 6.85
N ARG A 246 -3.85 -12.96 7.64
CA ARG A 246 -3.87 -12.48 9.03
C ARG A 246 -3.52 -11.00 9.14
N LYS A 247 -3.26 -10.34 8.01
CA LYS A 247 -2.85 -8.94 7.94
C LYS A 247 -3.88 -8.15 7.14
N GLY A 248 -4.15 -6.96 7.64
CA GLY A 248 -5.02 -5.97 7.03
C GLY A 248 -5.00 -4.72 7.89
N VAL A 249 -5.76 -3.71 7.51
CA VAL A 249 -5.87 -2.48 8.28
C VAL A 249 -7.10 -2.55 9.16
N VAL A 250 -6.93 -2.36 10.46
CA VAL A 250 -8.06 -2.22 11.36
C VAL A 250 -8.70 -0.86 11.12
N THR A 251 -9.99 -0.86 10.81
CA THR A 251 -10.79 0.33 10.53
C THR A 251 -12.13 0.25 11.25
N CYS A 252 -12.75 1.39 11.52
CA CYS A 252 -14.05 1.45 12.20
C CYS A 252 -15.21 1.26 11.20
N GLN A 253 -16.39 0.94 11.73
CA GLN A 253 -17.59 0.70 10.92
C GLN A 253 -17.97 1.91 10.06
N SER A 254 -17.91 3.12 10.62
CA SER A 254 -18.21 4.37 9.89
C SER A 254 -17.31 4.55 8.68
N ARG A 255 -16.00 4.30 8.83
CA ARG A 255 -15.03 4.35 7.72
C ARG A 255 -15.27 3.25 6.68
N LEU A 256 -15.67 2.04 7.09
CA LEU A 256 -16.06 1.01 6.11
C LEU A 256 -17.27 1.44 5.28
N LYS A 257 -18.28 2.05 5.91
CA LYS A 257 -19.42 2.61 5.19
C LYS A 257 -19.00 3.72 4.24
N GLU A 258 -18.07 4.56 4.66
CA GLU A 258 -17.53 5.61 3.79
C GLU A 258 -16.80 5.01 2.57
N ILE A 259 -15.97 3.98 2.77
CA ILE A 259 -15.34 3.24 1.67
C ILE A 259 -16.40 2.60 0.76
N GLU A 260 -17.45 2.01 1.33
CA GLU A 260 -18.57 1.45 0.57
C GLU A 260 -19.24 2.50 -0.32
N THR A 261 -19.45 3.72 0.21
CA THR A 261 -20.03 4.83 -0.57
C THR A 261 -19.11 5.29 -1.72
N VAL A 262 -17.79 5.27 -1.51
CA VAL A 262 -16.81 5.57 -2.55
C VAL A 262 -16.85 4.53 -3.66
N VAL A 263 -16.88 3.25 -3.30
CA VAL A 263 -16.81 2.14 -4.26
C VAL A 263 -18.11 1.95 -5.02
N HIS A 264 -19.25 1.91 -4.34
CA HIS A 264 -20.53 1.55 -4.96
C HIS A 264 -21.37 2.76 -5.37
N GLY A 265 -20.98 4.00 -5.03
CA GLY A 265 -21.71 5.23 -5.37
C GLY A 265 -23.14 5.33 -4.79
N SER A 266 -23.63 4.27 -4.16
CA SER A 266 -24.89 4.18 -3.46
C SER A 266 -24.57 3.93 -2.00
N GLY A 267 -24.69 4.97 -1.18
CA GLY A 267 -24.98 4.76 0.23
C GLY A 267 -26.38 4.16 0.28
N LEU A 268 -26.48 2.84 0.21
CA LEU A 268 -27.68 2.19 0.72
C LEU A 268 -27.76 2.65 2.18
N ASP A 269 -28.70 3.54 2.45
CA ASP A 269 -29.15 3.89 3.79
C ASP A 269 -29.70 2.60 4.41
N VAL A 270 -28.81 1.69 4.80
CA VAL A 270 -29.09 0.69 5.80
C VAL A 270 -29.34 1.54 7.04
N LEU A 271 -30.64 1.71 7.33
CA LEU A 271 -31.25 2.24 8.55
C LEU A 271 -30.18 2.45 9.62
N PRO A 272 -29.96 3.67 10.15
CA PRO A 272 -28.87 3.98 11.06
C PRO A 272 -28.78 2.88 12.11
N GLY A 273 -27.86 1.95 11.85
CA GLY A 273 -27.82 0.67 12.53
C GLY A 273 -27.52 1.00 13.97
N ALA A 274 -28.51 0.73 14.82
CA ALA A 274 -28.48 0.79 16.27
C ALA A 274 -27.14 1.32 16.78
N SER A 275 -27.01 2.65 16.90
CA SER A 275 -26.04 3.20 17.83
C SER A 275 -26.28 2.42 19.12
N PHE A 276 -25.32 1.58 19.50
CA PHE A 276 -25.38 0.86 20.77
C PHE A 276 -25.52 1.95 21.82
N GLY A 277 -26.73 2.13 22.33
CA GLY A 277 -27.11 3.31 23.08
C GLY A 277 -26.15 3.49 24.26
N ALA A 278 -25.38 4.57 24.26
CA ALA A 278 -24.58 5.08 25.39
C ALA A 278 -23.61 4.12 26.10
N SER A 279 -23.44 2.87 25.66
CA SER A 279 -22.50 1.89 26.22
C SER A 279 -21.60 1.38 25.10
N SER A 280 -20.28 1.44 25.29
CA SER A 280 -19.39 0.84 24.31
C SER A 280 -19.61 -0.65 24.20
N TRP A 281 -19.38 -1.20 23.02
CA TRP A 281 -19.37 -2.64 22.82
C TRP A 281 -18.35 -3.35 23.73
N VAL A 282 -17.29 -2.66 24.16
CA VAL A 282 -16.31 -3.20 25.11
C VAL A 282 -16.92 -3.28 26.52
N ASP A 283 -17.74 -2.31 26.92
CA ASP A 283 -18.48 -2.36 28.19
C ASP A 283 -19.42 -3.57 28.20
N LEU A 284 -20.12 -3.84 27.08
CA LEU A 284 -20.98 -5.02 26.95
C LEU A 284 -20.22 -6.34 27.12
N LEU A 285 -18.94 -6.40 26.73
CA LEU A 285 -18.10 -7.59 26.88
C LEU A 285 -17.52 -7.75 28.29
N LEU A 286 -17.15 -6.65 28.94
CA LEU A 286 -16.46 -6.67 30.24
C LEU A 286 -17.44 -6.65 31.40
N ASP A 287 -18.46 -5.79 31.35
CA ASP A 287 -19.51 -5.72 32.34
C ASP A 287 -20.76 -5.02 31.77
N SER A 288 -21.78 -5.83 31.46
CA SER A 288 -23.10 -5.36 30.97
C SER A 288 -23.82 -4.34 31.87
N ARG A 289 -23.32 -4.09 33.09
CA ARG A 289 -23.95 -3.20 34.08
C ARG A 289 -23.24 -1.86 34.27
N GLY A 290 -22.04 -1.68 33.70
CA GLY A 290 -21.22 -0.50 33.88
C GLY A 290 -21.07 0.32 32.60
N HIS A 291 -21.23 1.64 32.69
CA HIS A 291 -20.78 2.56 31.65
C HIS A 291 -19.39 3.07 32.07
N PHE A 292 -18.34 2.66 31.36
CA PHE A 292 -17.00 3.17 31.63
C PHE A 292 -16.71 4.31 30.66
N GLU A 293 -16.28 5.46 31.17
CA GLU A 293 -15.91 6.58 30.28
C GLU A 293 -14.54 6.34 29.63
N HIS A 294 -13.63 5.67 30.35
CA HIS A 294 -12.24 5.50 29.93
C HIS A 294 -11.66 4.19 30.48
N TYR A 295 -10.84 3.53 29.67
CA TYR A 295 -10.01 2.43 30.12
C TYR A 295 -8.64 2.96 30.50
N THR A 296 -8.10 2.49 31.62
CA THR A 296 -6.75 2.84 32.06
C THR A 296 -5.86 1.62 32.06
N CYS A 297 -4.63 1.80 31.60
CA CYS A 297 -3.58 0.80 31.66
C CYS A 297 -2.33 1.46 32.22
N GLU A 298 -1.70 0.84 33.21
CA GLU A 298 -0.41 1.29 33.73
C GLU A 298 0.70 0.48 33.05
N TYR A 299 1.54 1.17 32.27
CA TYR A 299 2.72 0.56 31.68
C TYR A 299 3.95 0.88 32.53
N THR A 300 4.53 -0.15 33.15
CA THR A 300 5.82 -0.06 33.83
C THR A 300 6.92 -0.50 32.88
N SER A 301 7.94 0.35 32.67
CA SER A 301 9.09 -0.02 31.86
C SER A 301 9.80 -1.24 32.47
N PRO A 302 10.14 -2.28 31.68
CA PRO A 302 10.90 -3.43 32.16
C PRO A 302 12.23 -3.06 32.80
N SER A 303 12.83 -1.94 32.36
CA SER A 303 14.10 -1.44 32.87
C SER A 303 13.95 -0.44 34.03
N SER A 304 12.73 -0.07 34.42
CA SER A 304 12.44 1.02 35.37
C SER A 304 13.11 2.36 35.04
N ALA A 305 13.56 2.56 33.80
CA ALA A 305 14.27 3.78 33.38
C ALA A 305 13.37 5.03 33.40
N HIS A 306 12.06 4.84 33.38
CA HIS A 306 11.06 5.90 33.38
C HIS A 306 9.92 5.54 34.35
N PRO A 307 9.26 6.53 34.97
CA PRO A 307 8.12 6.30 35.84
C PRO A 307 6.97 5.60 35.09
N PRO A 308 6.09 4.85 35.79
CA PRO A 308 4.96 4.18 35.17
C PRO A 308 4.08 5.14 34.36
N LEU A 309 3.77 4.76 33.13
CA LEU A 309 2.93 5.53 32.22
C LEU A 309 1.48 5.13 32.42
N HIS A 310 0.64 6.09 32.80
CA HIS A 310 -0.81 5.90 32.86
C HIS A 310 -1.39 6.19 31.47
N LEU A 311 -1.71 5.12 30.75
CA LEU A 311 -2.35 5.20 29.44
C LEU A 311 -3.86 5.26 29.66
N ARG A 312 -4.51 6.24 29.06
CA ARG A 312 -5.96 6.41 29.08
C ARG A 312 -6.49 6.23 27.66
N LEU A 313 -7.31 5.21 27.46
CA LEU A 313 -8.01 4.97 26.21
C LEU A 313 -9.45 5.45 26.39
N ALA A 314 -9.89 6.33 25.49
CA ALA A 314 -11.30 6.71 25.41
C ALA A 314 -12.13 5.48 25.02
N ASN A 315 -13.36 5.40 25.51
CA ASN A 315 -14.24 4.28 25.24
C ASN A 315 -14.46 4.13 23.71
N PRO A 316 -14.11 2.99 23.07
CA PRO A 316 -14.23 2.88 21.62
C PRO A 316 -15.72 2.90 21.25
N ALA A 317 -16.09 3.90 20.44
CA ALA A 317 -17.47 4.10 20.04
C ALA A 317 -17.95 3.07 19.01
N GLU A 318 -17.03 2.49 18.23
CA GLU A 318 -17.35 1.58 17.13
C GLU A 318 -16.49 0.32 17.18
N PRO A 319 -17.01 -0.83 16.70
CA PRO A 319 -16.21 -2.03 16.51
C PRO A 319 -15.17 -1.82 15.41
N GLY A 320 -13.98 -2.42 15.62
CA GLY A 320 -12.93 -2.49 14.61
C GLY A 320 -13.11 -3.69 13.69
N PHE A 321 -12.95 -3.48 12.39
CA PHE A 321 -12.98 -4.50 11.35
C PHE A 321 -11.64 -4.53 10.62
N ILE A 322 -11.25 -5.69 10.12
CA ILE A 322 -10.04 -5.84 9.30
C ILE A 322 -10.42 -5.59 7.85
N LEU A 323 -9.91 -4.51 7.29
CA LEU A 323 -9.99 -4.22 5.87
C LEU A 323 -8.80 -4.86 5.16
N GLU A 324 -9.10 -5.78 4.24
CA GLU A 324 -8.09 -6.49 3.47
C GLU A 324 -7.99 -5.95 2.05
N ARG A 325 -9.11 -5.87 1.33
CA ARG A 325 -9.13 -5.60 -0.12
C ARG A 325 -10.31 -4.73 -0.50
N VAL A 326 -10.07 -3.76 -1.38
CA VAL A 326 -11.11 -2.85 -1.89
C VAL A 326 -11.05 -2.80 -3.40
N PRO A 327 -12.12 -3.15 -4.14
CA PRO A 327 -12.14 -3.00 -5.59
C PRO A 327 -12.17 -1.51 -5.96
N VAL A 328 -11.41 -1.14 -6.98
CA VAL A 328 -11.28 0.25 -7.47
C VAL A 328 -11.36 0.26 -8.99
N LYS A 329 -11.80 1.38 -9.60
CA LYS A 329 -11.88 1.50 -11.07
C LYS A 329 -11.11 2.70 -11.60
N THR A 330 -10.97 3.73 -10.77
CA THR A 330 -10.26 4.95 -11.12
C THR A 330 -9.19 5.29 -10.09
N MET A 331 -8.24 6.14 -10.48
CA MET A 331 -7.27 6.69 -9.54
C MET A 331 -7.96 7.55 -8.46
N LYS A 332 -9.07 8.21 -8.80
CA LYS A 332 -9.92 8.92 -7.86
C LYS A 332 -10.46 8.01 -6.75
N ASP A 333 -10.91 6.80 -7.09
CA ASP A 333 -11.38 5.82 -6.10
C ASP A 333 -10.24 5.41 -5.17
N VAL A 334 -9.05 5.17 -5.73
CA VAL A 334 -7.84 4.83 -4.95
C VAL A 334 -7.56 5.93 -3.94
N TRP A 335 -7.51 7.19 -4.37
CA TRP A 335 -7.26 8.31 -3.46
C TRP A 335 -8.33 8.46 -2.39
N ALA A 336 -9.61 8.36 -2.76
CA ALA A 336 -10.71 8.45 -1.80
C ALA A 336 -10.64 7.36 -0.74
N VAL A 337 -10.36 6.10 -1.13
CA VAL A 337 -10.20 5.00 -0.17
C VAL A 337 -8.99 5.22 0.74
N LEU A 338 -7.87 5.67 0.18
CA LEU A 338 -6.64 5.94 0.94
C LEU A 338 -6.82 7.11 1.93
N GLU A 339 -7.59 8.14 1.55
CA GLU A 339 -7.94 9.26 2.42
C GLU A 339 -8.72 8.77 3.65
N VAL A 340 -9.78 7.99 3.44
CA VAL A 340 -10.59 7.44 4.56
C VAL A 340 -9.74 6.63 5.54
N ILE A 341 -8.74 5.92 5.04
CA ILE A 341 -7.86 5.09 5.86
C ILE A 341 -6.74 5.92 6.52
N GLY A 342 -6.22 6.95 5.85
CA GLY A 342 -5.10 7.77 6.33
C GLY A 342 -5.47 8.68 7.49
N HIS A 343 -6.72 9.16 7.55
CA HIS A 343 -7.24 10.04 8.60
C HIS A 343 -7.52 9.33 9.95
N GLN A 344 -6.62 8.44 10.39
CA GLN A 344 -6.80 7.61 11.60
C GLN A 344 -6.83 8.37 12.91
#